data_AF-A0A7S2BRT6-F1
#
_entry.id   AF-A0A7S2BRT6-F1
#
_cell.length_a   1.000
_cell.length_b   1.000
_cell.length_c   1.000
_cell.angle_alpha   90.00
_cell.angle_beta   90.00
_cell.angle_gamma   90.00
#
_symmetry.space_group_name_H-M   'P 1'
#
loop_
_entity.id
_entity.type
_entity.pdbx_description
1 polymer ?
#
loop_
_entity_poly.entity_id
_entity_poly.type
_entity_poly.pdbx_seq_one_letter_code
_entity_poly.pdbx_strand_id
1 'polypeptide(L)'
;WIGWGLVDAAFALVFLLEIVLRMAYRGIHAFFLKDMWWGILDLTIVVLGLFDALIEPLVRSGGLITRASGHSSFFQTVRLVRLLRMLRFVKLFPKLMSFVQGLVEMFSTMIWIFTFLTLVMVCLAIIMTRELGRQDPDEVSPATLIEEEQEMAAHVAQYFQDVPTTLFTLFRVSTQDDWMTIAGPLVEGNPAWSIFFIGFIVFVSWTMISVLTAVASESMVAATVDRKEQELREADEKAKAFIEFLRDAFKKADADGNG
;
A
#
# COMPACT_ATOMS: atom_id res chain seq x y z
N TRP A 1 0.35 13.93 -34.75
CA TRP A 1 1.50 13.23 -35.36
C TRP A 1 1.30 11.72 -35.24
N ILE A 2 1.14 11.04 -36.38
CA ILE A 2 0.81 9.59 -36.47
C ILE A 2 1.96 8.69 -35.96
N GLY A 3 3.20 9.20 -35.96
CA GLY A 3 4.39 8.44 -35.58
C GLY A 3 4.43 7.95 -34.13
N TRP A 4 3.84 8.69 -33.17
CA TRP A 4 3.87 8.29 -31.75
C TRP A 4 3.08 7.01 -31.46
N GLY A 5 1.89 6.84 -32.06
CA GLY A 5 1.10 5.63 -31.88
C GLY A 5 1.76 4.38 -32.47
N LEU A 6 2.52 4.54 -33.56
CA LEU A 6 3.26 3.46 -34.20
C LEU A 6 4.46 3.02 -33.34
N VAL A 7 5.14 3.98 -32.70
CA VAL A 7 6.20 3.74 -31.73
C VAL A 7 5.65 3.03 -30.48
N ASP A 8 4.53 3.48 -29.93
CA ASP A 8 3.88 2.83 -28.78
C ASP A 8 3.44 1.39 -29.11
N ALA A 9 2.88 1.15 -30.30
CA ALA A 9 2.51 -0.19 -30.75
C ALA A 9 3.74 -1.11 -30.93
N ALA A 10 4.85 -0.58 -31.45
CA ALA A 10 6.10 -1.32 -31.56
C ALA A 10 6.66 -1.70 -30.18
N PHE A 11 6.66 -0.77 -29.22
CA PHE A 11 7.05 -1.07 -27.83
C PHE A 11 6.12 -2.13 -27.21
N ALA A 12 4.80 -2.01 -27.37
CA ALA A 12 3.84 -2.98 -26.86
C ALA A 12 4.09 -4.38 -27.42
N LEU A 13 4.41 -4.50 -28.72
CA LEU A 13 4.73 -5.76 -29.37
C LEU A 13 6.05 -6.37 -28.86
N VAL A 14 7.10 -5.54 -28.68
CA VAL A 14 8.37 -5.99 -28.08
C VAL A 14 8.14 -6.52 -26.66
N PHE A 15 7.35 -5.82 -25.85
CA PHE A 15 7.04 -6.27 -24.49
C PHE A 15 6.17 -7.53 -24.45
N LEU A 16 5.24 -7.68 -25.40
CA LEU A 16 4.46 -8.90 -25.56
C LEU A 16 5.38 -10.09 -25.86
N LEU A 17 6.30 -9.92 -26.82
CA LEU A 17 7.29 -10.94 -27.18
C LEU A 17 8.19 -11.28 -25.99
N GLU A 18 8.67 -10.28 -25.26
CA GLU A 18 9.49 -10.48 -24.07
C GLU A 18 8.78 -11.34 -23.02
N ILE A 19 7.50 -11.04 -22.70
CA ILE A 19 6.73 -11.83 -21.73
C ILE A 19 6.50 -13.25 -22.24
N VAL A 20 6.14 -13.43 -23.50
CA VAL A 20 5.90 -14.75 -24.10
C VAL A 20 7.17 -15.59 -24.05
N LEU A 21 8.32 -15.02 -24.41
CA LEU A 21 9.62 -15.71 -24.33
C LEU A 21 9.99 -16.06 -22.89
N ARG A 22 9.77 -15.14 -21.95
CA ARG A 22 10.06 -15.35 -20.53
C ARG A 22 9.17 -16.45 -19.92
N MET A 23 7.90 -16.49 -20.34
CA MET A 23 6.93 -17.52 -19.95
C MET A 23 7.26 -18.88 -20.59
N ALA A 24 7.74 -18.90 -21.84
CA ALA A 24 8.19 -20.12 -22.51
C ALA A 24 9.48 -20.70 -21.88
N TYR A 25 10.43 -19.85 -21.51
CA TYR A 25 11.70 -20.28 -20.90
C TYR A 25 11.54 -20.78 -19.46
N ARG A 26 10.77 -20.07 -18.63
CA ARG A 26 10.58 -20.43 -17.21
C ARG A 26 9.44 -21.45 -17.00
N GLY A 27 8.53 -21.58 -17.96
CA GLY A 27 7.26 -22.28 -17.82
C GLY A 27 6.19 -21.40 -17.17
N ILE A 28 4.94 -21.54 -17.60
CA ILE A 28 3.78 -20.77 -17.11
C ILE A 28 3.65 -20.87 -15.59
N HIS A 29 3.86 -22.07 -15.05
CA HIS A 29 3.73 -22.33 -13.62
C HIS A 29 4.81 -21.60 -12.80
N ALA A 30 6.08 -21.63 -13.23
CA ALA A 30 7.16 -20.95 -12.50
C ALA A 30 7.09 -19.42 -12.63
N PHE A 31 6.57 -18.90 -13.74
CA PHE A 31 6.36 -17.47 -13.96
C PHE A 31 5.37 -16.88 -12.95
N PHE A 32 4.27 -17.58 -12.67
CA PHE A 32 3.27 -17.12 -11.71
C PHE A 32 3.58 -17.49 -10.25
N LEU A 33 4.39 -18.50 -9.94
CA LEU A 33 4.62 -18.91 -8.55
C LEU A 33 5.80 -18.22 -7.86
N LYS A 34 6.91 -17.94 -8.57
CA LYS A 34 8.12 -17.41 -7.94
C LYS A 34 8.19 -15.88 -7.96
N ASP A 35 7.74 -15.26 -9.05
CA ASP A 35 7.75 -13.81 -9.28
C ASP A 35 6.33 -13.26 -9.48
N MET A 36 5.32 -13.85 -8.82
CA MET A 36 3.89 -13.66 -9.07
C MET A 36 3.50 -12.19 -9.28
N TRP A 37 3.84 -11.32 -8.32
CA TRP A 37 3.48 -9.90 -8.35
C TRP A 37 4.12 -9.15 -9.52
N TRP A 38 5.38 -9.44 -9.83
CA TRP A 38 6.11 -8.77 -10.91
C TRP A 38 5.72 -9.27 -12.29
N GLY A 39 5.36 -10.56 -12.40
CA GLY A 39 4.80 -11.16 -13.60
C GLY A 39 3.40 -10.63 -13.90
N ILE A 40 2.53 -10.53 -12.88
CA ILE A 40 1.19 -9.94 -13.01
C ILE A 40 1.28 -8.46 -13.40
N LEU A 41 2.17 -7.69 -12.79
CA LEU A 41 2.39 -6.29 -13.15
C LEU A 41 2.87 -6.14 -14.60
N ASP A 42 3.83 -6.96 -15.03
CA ASP A 42 4.31 -6.94 -16.41
C ASP A 42 3.21 -7.31 -17.40
N LEU A 43 2.42 -8.36 -17.11
CA LEU A 43 1.28 -8.80 -17.91
C LEU A 43 0.21 -7.71 -18.01
N THR A 44 -0.13 -7.09 -16.88
CA THR A 44 -1.12 -6.00 -16.81
C THR A 44 -0.70 -4.83 -17.70
N ILE A 45 0.57 -4.43 -17.65
CA ILE A 45 1.09 -3.36 -18.51
C ILE A 45 0.99 -3.72 -20.00
N VAL A 46 1.28 -4.97 -20.39
CA VAL A 46 1.18 -5.39 -21.80
C VAL A 46 -0.27 -5.41 -22.26
N VAL A 47 -1.19 -5.93 -21.45
CA VAL A 47 -2.63 -5.95 -21.78
C VAL A 47 -3.18 -4.53 -21.93
N LEU A 48 -2.83 -3.62 -21.03
CA LEU A 48 -3.24 -2.22 -21.11
C LEU A 48 -2.63 -1.48 -22.29
N GLY A 49 -1.35 -1.74 -22.60
CA GLY A 49 -0.69 -1.17 -23.78
C GLY A 49 -1.32 -1.66 -25.09
N LEU A 50 -1.73 -2.93 -25.16
CA LEU A 50 -2.45 -3.48 -26.30
C LEU A 50 -3.87 -2.88 -26.42
N PHE A 51 -4.55 -2.69 -25.29
CA PHE A 51 -5.87 -2.06 -25.24
C PHE A 51 -5.82 -0.62 -25.74
N ASP A 52 -4.85 0.18 -25.29
CA ASP A 52 -4.61 1.55 -25.79
C ASP A 52 -4.33 1.57 -27.30
N ALA A 53 -3.46 0.67 -27.78
CA ALA A 53 -3.09 0.60 -29.19
C ALA A 53 -4.24 0.17 -30.12
N LEU A 54 -5.20 -0.63 -29.62
CA LEU A 54 -6.36 -1.08 -30.38
C LEU A 54 -7.53 -0.09 -30.33
N ILE A 55 -7.72 0.61 -29.22
CA ILE A 55 -8.84 1.54 -29.06
C ILE A 55 -8.64 2.84 -29.83
N GLU A 56 -7.42 3.40 -29.85
CA GLU A 56 -7.16 4.67 -30.54
C GLU A 56 -7.54 4.66 -32.05
N PRO A 57 -7.20 3.62 -32.85
CA PRO A 57 -7.62 3.54 -34.25
C PRO A 57 -9.11 3.17 -34.42
N LEU A 58 -9.70 2.40 -33.51
CA LEU A 58 -11.14 2.05 -33.56
C LEU A 58 -12.01 3.28 -33.30
N VAL A 59 -11.63 4.12 -32.33
CA VAL A 59 -12.32 5.38 -32.00
C VAL A 59 -12.14 6.43 -33.09
N ARG A 60 -11.00 6.44 -33.81
CA ARG A 60 -10.78 7.34 -34.95
C ARG A 60 -11.45 6.89 -36.24
N SER A 61 -11.56 5.58 -36.49
CA SER A 61 -12.19 5.05 -37.72
C SER A 61 -13.71 4.92 -37.60
N GLY A 62 -14.24 4.67 -36.40
CA GLY A 62 -15.66 4.71 -36.10
C GLY A 62 -16.09 6.13 -35.72
N GLY A 63 -16.60 6.91 -36.68
CA GLY A 63 -17.18 8.25 -36.45
C GLY A 63 -18.44 8.30 -35.55
N LEU A 64 -18.66 7.28 -34.70
CA LEU A 64 -19.84 7.10 -33.85
C LEU A 64 -19.58 7.32 -32.35
N ILE A 65 -18.33 7.46 -31.90
CA ILE A 65 -18.01 7.62 -30.45
C ILE A 65 -17.72 9.09 -30.08
N THR A 66 -17.77 10.03 -31.02
CA THR A 66 -17.63 11.48 -30.72
C THR A 66 -18.88 12.12 -30.08
N ARG A 67 -19.95 11.35 -29.80
CA ARG A 67 -21.16 11.84 -29.13
C ARG A 67 -21.42 11.29 -27.72
N ALA A 68 -20.51 10.50 -27.16
CA ALA A 68 -20.61 10.01 -25.78
C ALA A 68 -19.68 10.80 -24.84
N SER A 69 -19.86 12.12 -24.77
CA SER A 69 -19.17 13.04 -23.85
C SER A 69 -19.60 12.88 -22.37
N GLY A 70 -19.98 11.66 -21.96
CA GLY A 70 -20.37 11.31 -20.58
C GLY A 70 -19.52 10.20 -19.95
N HIS A 71 -18.72 9.45 -20.72
CA HIS A 71 -17.86 8.36 -20.21
C HIS A 71 -16.36 8.72 -20.17
N SER A 72 -16.04 10.00 -20.17
CA SER A 72 -14.66 10.52 -20.26
C SER A 72 -13.75 10.03 -19.12
N SER A 73 -14.29 9.72 -17.93
CA SER A 73 -13.47 9.36 -16.76
C SER A 73 -12.77 8.01 -16.91
N PHE A 74 -13.41 7.00 -17.51
CA PHE A 74 -12.81 5.66 -17.63
C PHE A 74 -11.60 5.65 -18.58
N PHE A 75 -11.73 6.30 -19.75
CA PHE A 75 -10.64 6.42 -20.71
C PHE A 75 -9.50 7.30 -20.19
N GLN A 76 -9.79 8.29 -19.34
CA GLN A 76 -8.77 9.06 -18.62
C GLN A 76 -8.02 8.20 -17.61
N THR A 77 -8.72 7.34 -16.85
CA THR A 77 -8.08 6.41 -15.91
C THR A 77 -7.15 5.46 -16.64
N VAL A 78 -7.58 4.80 -17.73
CA VAL A 78 -6.70 3.91 -18.53
C VAL A 78 -5.44 4.65 -19.01
N ARG A 79 -5.59 5.91 -19.45
CA ARG A 79 -4.46 6.77 -19.84
C ARG A 79 -3.50 7.08 -18.68
N LEU A 80 -3.95 7.08 -17.43
CA LEU A 80 -3.08 7.22 -16.25
C LEU A 80 -2.39 5.90 -15.91
N VAL A 81 -3.08 4.76 -16.06
CA VAL A 81 -2.51 3.43 -15.75
C VAL A 81 -1.30 3.11 -16.63
N ARG A 82 -1.22 3.64 -17.86
CA ARG A 82 -0.01 3.49 -18.70
C ARG A 82 1.26 4.12 -18.08
N LEU A 83 1.15 5.00 -17.08
CA LEU A 83 2.30 5.51 -16.32
C LEU A 83 2.89 4.42 -15.41
N LEU A 84 2.12 3.39 -15.03
CA LEU A 84 2.63 2.25 -14.28
C LEU A 84 3.71 1.48 -15.05
N ARG A 85 3.78 1.62 -16.39
CA ARG A 85 4.88 1.05 -17.17
C ARG A 85 6.25 1.62 -16.75
N MET A 86 6.28 2.83 -16.19
CA MET A 86 7.48 3.44 -15.62
C MET A 86 8.00 2.67 -14.39
N LEU A 87 7.15 1.90 -13.69
CA LEU A 87 7.58 1.04 -12.59
C LEU A 87 8.52 -0.07 -13.06
N ARG A 88 8.57 -0.39 -14.37
CA ARG A 88 9.58 -1.31 -14.91
C ARG A 88 10.99 -0.76 -14.79
N PHE A 89 11.18 0.57 -14.81
CA PHE A 89 12.49 1.17 -14.58
C PHE A 89 13.02 0.86 -13.17
N VAL A 90 12.14 0.62 -12.19
CA VAL A 90 12.55 0.20 -10.85
C VAL A 90 13.33 -1.12 -10.88
N LYS A 91 12.93 -2.05 -11.76
CA LYS A 91 13.61 -3.35 -11.94
C LYS A 91 15.01 -3.22 -12.54
N LEU A 92 15.33 -2.10 -13.20
CA LEU A 92 16.66 -1.85 -13.77
C LEU A 92 17.69 -1.49 -12.69
N PHE A 93 17.25 -1.07 -11.51
CA PHE A 93 18.11 -0.68 -10.41
C PHE A 93 18.00 -1.71 -9.28
N PRO A 94 18.96 -2.65 -9.15
CA PRO A 94 18.92 -3.68 -8.12
C PRO A 94 18.75 -3.13 -6.71
N LYS A 95 19.39 -1.98 -6.40
CA LYS A 95 19.26 -1.32 -5.10
C LYS A 95 17.84 -0.83 -4.83
N LEU A 96 17.14 -0.29 -5.83
CA LEU A 96 15.77 0.18 -5.68
C LEU A 96 14.81 -1.00 -5.54
N MET A 97 15.09 -2.11 -6.23
CA MET A 97 14.34 -3.35 -6.10
C MET A 97 14.41 -3.91 -4.67
N SER A 98 15.60 -3.99 -4.08
CA SER A 98 15.77 -4.42 -2.68
C SER A 98 15.02 -3.50 -1.70
N PHE A 99 15.04 -2.18 -1.95
CA PHE A 99 14.27 -1.22 -1.15
C PHE A 99 12.75 -1.46 -1.26
N VAL A 100 12.22 -1.66 -2.46
CA VAL A 100 10.79 -1.95 -2.67
C VAL A 100 10.38 -3.27 -2.01
N GLN A 101 11.22 -4.30 -2.10
CA GLN A 101 10.96 -5.57 -1.43
C GLN A 101 10.90 -5.40 0.09
N GLY A 102 11.85 -4.67 0.68
CA GLY A 102 11.81 -4.35 2.11
C GLY A 102 10.56 -3.56 2.51
N LEU A 103 10.14 -2.61 1.68
CA LEU A 103 8.90 -1.85 1.92
C LEU A 103 7.66 -2.75 1.87
N VAL A 104 7.56 -3.66 0.90
CA VAL A 104 6.44 -4.61 0.80
C VAL A 104 6.39 -5.55 2.00
N GLU A 105 7.54 -6.03 2.46
CA GLU A 105 7.64 -6.86 3.65
C GLU A 105 7.15 -6.12 4.90
N MET A 106 7.57 -4.87 5.09
CA MET A 106 7.07 -4.00 6.17
C MET A 106 5.55 -3.80 6.09
N PHE A 107 5.00 -3.55 4.90
CA PHE A 107 3.55 -3.42 4.71
C PHE A 107 2.79 -4.70 5.09
N SER A 108 3.39 -5.88 4.88
CA SER A 108 2.78 -7.15 5.26
C SER A 108 2.59 -7.31 6.77
N THR A 109 3.48 -6.74 7.59
CA THR A 109 3.28 -6.72 9.05
C THR A 109 2.26 -5.65 9.45
N MET A 110 2.32 -4.47 8.83
CA MET A 110 1.41 -3.36 9.13
C MET A 110 -0.05 -3.69 8.82
N ILE A 111 -0.33 -4.57 7.84
CA ILE A 111 -1.70 -4.90 7.43
C ILE A 111 -2.55 -5.44 8.59
N TRP A 112 -1.96 -6.20 9.51
CA TRP A 112 -2.67 -6.76 10.65
C TRP A 112 -3.05 -5.70 11.67
N ILE A 113 -2.13 -4.75 11.92
CA ILE A 113 -2.40 -3.63 12.84
C ILE A 113 -3.47 -2.71 12.25
N PHE A 114 -3.39 -2.38 10.96
CA PHE A 114 -4.42 -1.62 10.26
C PHE A 114 -5.77 -2.35 10.20
N THR A 115 -5.77 -3.67 10.03
CA THR A 115 -6.99 -4.48 10.06
C THR A 115 -7.64 -4.43 11.44
N PHE A 116 -6.86 -4.59 12.50
CA PHE A 116 -7.35 -4.46 13.88
C PHE A 116 -7.89 -3.05 14.16
N LEU A 117 -7.16 -2.01 13.77
CA LEU A 117 -7.59 -0.62 13.90
C LEU A 117 -8.90 -0.37 13.14
N THR A 118 -9.01 -0.87 11.91
CA THR A 118 -10.22 -0.75 11.08
C THR A 118 -11.40 -1.48 11.71
N LEU A 119 -11.20 -2.67 12.27
CA LEU A 119 -12.24 -3.41 12.98
C LEU A 119 -12.75 -2.61 14.18
N VAL A 120 -11.86 -2.03 14.99
CA VAL A 120 -12.23 -1.16 16.10
C VAL A 120 -13.02 0.05 15.60
N MET A 121 -12.56 0.71 14.54
CA MET A 121 -13.27 1.85 13.94
C MET A 121 -14.66 1.46 13.42
N VAL A 122 -14.84 0.27 12.83
CA VAL A 122 -16.16 -0.22 12.41
C VAL A 122 -17.08 -0.45 13.61
N CYS A 123 -16.58 -1.05 14.69
CA CYS A 123 -17.35 -1.22 15.92
C CYS A 123 -17.79 0.13 16.50
N LEU A 124 -16.86 1.10 16.59
CA LEU A 124 -17.16 2.45 17.05
C LEU A 124 -18.12 3.18 16.09
N ALA A 125 -17.98 2.97 14.78
CA ALA A 125 -18.88 3.55 13.79
C ALA A 125 -20.31 3.05 13.98
N ILE A 126 -20.51 1.75 14.18
CA ILE A 126 -21.84 1.18 14.46
C ILE A 126 -22.45 1.79 15.72
N ILE A 127 -21.66 1.93 16.80
CA ILE A 127 -22.12 2.55 18.05
C ILE A 127 -22.52 4.01 17.80
N MET A 128 -21.63 4.80 17.17
CA MET A 128 -21.87 6.21 16.87
C MET A 128 -23.09 6.42 15.97
N THR A 129 -23.22 5.65 14.88
CA THR A 129 -24.41 5.73 13.99
C THR A 129 -25.68 5.36 14.72
N ARG A 130 -25.64 4.41 15.67
CA ARG A 130 -26.80 4.03 16.47
C ARG A 130 -27.21 5.13 17.47
N GLU A 131 -26.23 5.71 18.16
CA GLU A 131 -26.49 6.70 19.21
C GLU A 131 -26.79 8.10 18.65
N LEU A 132 -26.21 8.46 17.50
CA LEU A 132 -26.36 9.79 16.88
C LEU A 132 -27.25 9.75 15.64
N GLY A 133 -27.08 8.77 14.76
CA GLY A 133 -27.66 8.73 13.41
C GLY A 133 -29.14 8.35 13.35
N ARG A 134 -29.75 7.89 14.45
CA ARG A 134 -31.17 7.53 14.48
C ARG A 134 -32.02 8.75 14.85
N GLN A 135 -32.26 9.61 13.86
CA GLN A 135 -33.41 10.53 13.90
C GLN A 135 -34.59 9.79 13.27
N ASP A 136 -35.61 9.42 14.05
CA ASP A 136 -36.83 8.83 13.51
C ASP A 136 -37.51 9.89 12.60
N PRO A 137 -37.68 9.63 11.29
CA PRO A 137 -38.23 10.60 10.35
C PRO A 137 -39.68 11.03 10.69
N ASP A 138 -40.37 10.20 11.47
CA ASP A 138 -41.77 10.38 11.86
C ASP A 138 -41.94 11.18 13.17
N GLU A 139 -40.86 11.41 13.93
CA GLU A 139 -40.93 12.04 15.25
C GLU A 139 -40.66 13.55 15.22
N VAL A 140 -40.06 14.07 14.14
CA VAL A 140 -39.61 15.45 14.07
C VAL A 140 -39.87 16.05 12.69
N SER A 141 -40.89 16.91 12.59
CA SER A 141 -41.08 17.75 11.42
C SER A 141 -39.99 18.85 11.41
N PRO A 142 -39.25 19.06 10.31
CA PRO A 142 -38.22 20.11 10.23
C PRO A 142 -38.77 21.53 10.52
N ALA A 143 -40.08 21.72 10.40
CA ALA A 143 -40.75 23.00 10.64
C ALA A 143 -40.99 23.32 12.13
N THR A 144 -40.76 22.37 13.05
CA THR A 144 -41.00 22.55 14.49
C THR A 144 -39.74 22.60 15.35
N LEU A 145 -38.56 22.38 14.76
CA LEU A 145 -37.28 22.43 15.46
C LEU A 145 -36.77 23.86 15.65
N ILE A 146 -36.09 24.12 16.76
CA ILE A 146 -35.35 25.36 16.98
C ILE A 146 -34.08 25.34 16.09
N GLU A 147 -33.60 26.51 15.65
CA GLU A 147 -32.43 26.64 14.75
C GLU A 147 -31.23 25.79 15.21
N GLU A 148 -30.93 25.75 16.52
CA GLU A 148 -29.84 24.94 17.10
C GLU A 148 -30.03 23.42 16.92
N GLU A 149 -31.27 22.92 17.04
CA GLU A 149 -31.56 21.49 16.84
C GLU A 149 -31.46 21.09 15.37
N GLN A 150 -31.81 22.01 14.47
CA GLN A 150 -31.70 21.81 13.03
C GLN A 150 -30.24 21.80 12.56
N GLU A 151 -29.39 22.66 13.13
CA GLU A 151 -27.94 22.65 12.89
C GLU A 151 -27.30 21.36 13.39
N MET A 152 -27.67 20.89 14.57
CA MET A 152 -27.19 19.61 15.11
C MET A 152 -27.61 18.42 14.25
N ALA A 153 -28.87 18.40 13.79
CA ALA A 153 -29.39 17.37 12.89
C ALA A 153 -28.62 17.33 11.55
N ALA A 154 -28.36 18.50 10.96
CA ALA A 154 -27.57 18.61 9.74
C ALA A 154 -26.12 18.14 9.94
N HIS A 155 -25.51 18.47 11.09
CA HIS A 155 -24.17 18.02 11.46
C HIS A 155 -24.09 16.50 11.60
N VAL A 156 -25.07 15.90 12.30
CA VAL A 156 -25.18 14.44 12.43
C VAL A 156 -25.42 13.77 11.09
N ALA A 157 -26.27 14.33 10.23
CA ALA A 157 -26.49 13.80 8.88
C ALA A 157 -25.23 13.85 8.01
N GLN A 158 -24.40 14.88 8.17
CA GLN A 158 -23.15 15.02 7.42
C GLN A 158 -22.08 13.99 7.84
N TYR A 159 -21.98 13.67 9.13
CA TYR A 159 -20.84 12.93 9.66
C TYR A 159 -21.18 11.56 10.26
N PHE A 160 -22.44 11.32 10.65
CA PHE A 160 -22.86 10.19 11.47
C PHE A 160 -24.15 9.48 10.98
N GLN A 161 -24.64 9.80 9.78
CA GLN A 161 -25.91 9.28 9.24
C GLN A 161 -25.94 7.75 9.08
N ASP A 162 -24.87 7.18 8.54
CA ASP A 162 -24.76 5.74 8.29
C ASP A 162 -23.34 5.24 8.65
N VAL A 163 -23.19 3.91 8.71
CA VAL A 163 -21.94 3.27 9.14
C VAL A 163 -20.77 3.61 8.20
N PRO A 164 -20.87 3.53 6.86
CA PRO A 164 -19.82 4.00 5.95
C PRO A 164 -19.40 5.46 6.15
N THR A 165 -20.37 6.36 6.26
CA THR A 165 -20.14 7.80 6.50
C THR A 165 -19.42 8.01 7.82
N THR A 166 -19.89 7.34 8.87
CA THR A 166 -19.30 7.42 10.21
C THR A 166 -17.88 6.82 10.25
N LEU A 167 -17.65 5.71 9.54
CA LEU A 167 -16.32 5.10 9.42
C LEU A 167 -15.34 6.07 8.75
N PHE A 168 -15.76 6.77 7.69
CA PHE A 168 -14.95 7.79 7.04
C PHE A 168 -14.70 8.99 7.96
N THR A 169 -15.70 9.42 8.74
CA THR A 169 -15.55 10.46 9.77
C THR A 169 -14.52 10.05 10.81
N LEU A 170 -14.60 8.84 11.37
CA LEU A 170 -13.63 8.33 12.34
C LEU A 170 -12.22 8.21 11.72
N PHE A 171 -12.12 7.83 10.45
CA PHE A 171 -10.84 7.87 9.73
C PHE A 171 -10.28 9.29 9.64
N ARG A 172 -11.09 10.31 9.33
CA ARG A 172 -10.66 11.73 9.31
C ARG A 172 -10.23 12.22 10.70
N VAL A 173 -10.95 11.83 11.76
CA VAL A 173 -10.54 12.13 13.13
C VAL A 173 -9.23 11.40 13.48
N SER A 174 -9.02 10.18 12.96
CA SER A 174 -7.79 9.40 13.18
C SER A 174 -6.54 10.08 12.61
N THR A 175 -6.69 10.84 11.51
CA THR A 175 -5.60 11.65 10.93
C THR A 175 -5.40 12.98 11.66
N GLN A 176 -6.19 13.26 12.72
CA GLN A 176 -6.19 14.51 13.48
C GLN A 176 -6.45 15.75 12.60
N ASP A 177 -7.07 15.55 11.43
CA ASP A 177 -7.37 16.63 10.50
C ASP A 177 -8.64 17.35 10.95
N ASP A 178 -8.46 18.55 11.50
CA ASP A 178 -9.53 19.47 11.87
C ASP A 178 -10.68 18.82 12.67
N TRP A 179 -10.34 17.87 13.54
CA TRP A 179 -11.31 17.02 14.24
C TRP A 179 -12.26 17.79 15.17
N MET A 180 -11.89 19.02 15.57
CA MET A 180 -12.73 19.88 16.38
C MET A 180 -13.97 20.37 15.63
N THR A 181 -13.92 20.47 14.30
CA THR A 181 -15.15 20.78 13.52
C THR A 181 -16.18 19.67 13.61
N ILE A 182 -15.73 18.42 13.75
CA ILE A 182 -16.59 17.24 13.88
C ILE A 182 -17.06 17.09 15.34
N ALA A 183 -16.14 17.21 16.30
CA ALA A 183 -16.41 16.96 17.71
C ALA A 183 -17.06 18.15 18.42
N GLY A 184 -16.76 19.38 18.03
CA GLY A 184 -17.17 20.62 18.72
C GLY A 184 -18.68 20.70 18.96
N PRO A 185 -19.52 20.64 17.91
CA PRO A 185 -20.98 20.68 18.09
C PRO A 185 -21.49 19.56 19.00
N LEU A 186 -20.93 18.35 18.89
CA LEU A 186 -21.32 17.22 19.74
C LEU A 186 -20.95 17.42 21.22
N VAL A 187 -19.79 18.03 21.48
CA VAL A 187 -19.29 18.33 22.83
C VAL A 187 -20.09 19.47 23.48
N GLU A 188 -20.47 20.48 22.70
CA GLU A 188 -21.34 21.57 23.16
C GLU A 188 -22.73 21.04 23.57
N GLY A 189 -23.29 20.11 22.78
CA GLY A 189 -24.56 19.46 23.12
C GLY A 189 -24.46 18.49 24.29
N ASN A 190 -23.41 17.66 24.35
CA ASN A 190 -23.14 16.76 25.47
C ASN A 190 -21.63 16.62 25.74
N PRO A 191 -21.12 17.19 26.85
CA PRO A 191 -19.71 17.15 27.20
C PRO A 191 -19.10 15.75 27.31
N ALA A 192 -19.91 14.69 27.51
CA ALA A 192 -19.41 13.31 27.57
C ALA A 192 -18.71 12.88 26.26
N TRP A 193 -19.11 13.43 25.11
CA TRP A 193 -18.46 13.15 23.83
C TRP A 193 -16.99 13.58 23.79
N SER A 194 -16.58 14.54 24.62
CA SER A 194 -15.18 14.97 24.71
C SER A 194 -14.27 13.83 25.15
N ILE A 195 -14.72 13.02 26.13
CA ILE A 195 -13.98 11.87 26.65
C ILE A 195 -13.84 10.81 25.55
N PHE A 196 -14.89 10.59 24.77
CA PHE A 196 -14.88 9.66 23.64
C PHE A 196 -13.87 10.09 22.57
N PHE A 197 -13.96 11.32 22.05
CA PHE A 197 -13.08 11.78 20.98
C PHE A 197 -11.60 11.86 21.43
N ILE A 198 -11.35 12.37 22.63
CA ILE A 198 -9.98 12.40 23.19
C ILE A 198 -9.45 10.98 23.39
N GLY A 199 -10.25 10.08 23.97
CA GLY A 199 -9.88 8.68 24.16
C GLY A 199 -9.58 7.97 22.85
N PHE A 200 -10.41 8.19 21.83
CA PHE A 200 -10.19 7.67 20.47
C PHE A 200 -8.88 8.20 19.87
N ILE A 201 -8.62 9.50 19.94
CA ILE A 201 -7.39 10.11 19.43
C ILE A 201 -6.16 9.55 20.15
N VAL A 202 -6.20 9.41 21.47
CA VAL A 202 -5.10 8.79 22.25
C VAL A 202 -4.87 7.35 21.80
N PHE A 203 -5.94 6.57 21.65
CA PHE A 203 -5.86 5.19 21.20
C PHE A 203 -5.27 5.04 19.79
N VAL A 204 -5.73 5.85 18.83
CA VAL A 204 -5.20 5.86 17.46
C VAL A 204 -3.74 6.31 17.46
N SER A 205 -3.40 7.38 18.18
CA SER A 205 -2.04 7.90 18.26
C SER A 205 -1.08 6.87 18.84
N TRP A 206 -1.51 6.18 19.89
CA TRP A 206 -0.75 5.06 20.47
C TRP A 206 -0.57 3.91 19.47
N THR A 207 -1.62 3.58 18.72
CA THR A 207 -1.57 2.54 17.68
C THR A 207 -0.58 2.93 16.58
N MET A 208 -0.58 4.19 16.13
CA MET A 208 0.40 4.71 15.14
C MET A 208 1.85 4.59 15.66
N ILE A 209 2.10 4.93 16.93
CA ILE A 209 3.43 4.76 17.55
C ILE A 209 3.81 3.28 17.62
N SER A 210 2.85 2.41 17.93
CA SER A 210 3.07 0.96 17.98
C SER A 210 3.44 0.39 16.61
N VAL A 211 2.83 0.88 15.52
CA VAL A 211 3.21 0.56 14.14
C VAL A 211 4.65 0.98 13.84
N LEU A 212 5.02 2.21 14.19
CA LEU A 212 6.39 2.71 13.99
C LEU A 212 7.41 1.86 14.75
N THR A 213 7.07 1.47 15.97
CA THR A 213 7.92 0.64 16.83
C THR A 213 8.08 -0.77 16.27
N ALA A 214 7.02 -1.37 15.73
CA ALA A 214 7.07 -2.68 15.08
C ALA A 214 8.04 -2.66 13.88
N VAL A 215 7.90 -1.67 13.00
CA VAL A 215 8.80 -1.48 11.85
C VAL A 215 10.25 -1.24 12.27
N ALA A 216 10.47 -0.37 13.25
CA ALA A 216 11.81 -0.11 13.78
C ALA A 216 12.42 -1.39 14.39
N SER A 217 11.61 -2.19 15.10
CA SER A 217 12.06 -3.47 15.66
C SER A 217 12.46 -4.47 14.58
N GLU A 218 11.69 -4.62 13.51
CA GLU A 218 12.02 -5.52 12.39
C GLU A 218 13.37 -5.14 11.76
N SER A 219 13.59 -3.86 11.49
CA SER A 219 14.86 -3.38 10.94
C SER A 219 16.06 -3.60 11.89
N MET A 220 15.87 -3.43 13.21
CA MET A 220 16.91 -3.73 14.20
C MET A 220 17.22 -5.23 14.29
N VAL A 221 16.19 -6.09 14.20
CA VAL A 221 16.37 -7.55 14.20
C VAL A 221 17.14 -7.98 12.96
N ALA A 222 16.77 -7.50 11.77
CA ALA A 222 17.49 -7.77 10.53
C ALA A 222 18.96 -7.34 10.62
N ALA A 223 19.23 -6.12 11.09
CA ALA A 223 20.60 -5.64 11.27
C ALA A 223 21.41 -6.47 12.28
N THR A 224 20.76 -7.02 13.32
CA THR A 224 21.41 -7.88 14.31
C THR A 224 21.74 -9.25 13.74
N VAL A 225 20.86 -9.82 12.91
CA VAL A 225 21.10 -11.09 12.20
C VAL A 225 22.26 -10.94 11.22
N ASP A 226 22.25 -9.89 10.40
CA ASP A 226 23.32 -9.60 9.44
C ASP A 226 24.67 -9.44 10.15
N ARG A 227 24.70 -8.72 11.28
CA ARG A 227 25.92 -8.56 12.09
C ARG A 227 26.44 -9.90 12.62
N LYS A 228 25.57 -10.76 13.15
CA LYS A 228 25.98 -12.09 13.64
C LYS A 228 26.52 -12.97 12.52
N GLU A 229 25.92 -12.92 11.34
CA GLU A 229 26.38 -13.70 10.20
C GLU A 229 27.77 -13.22 9.73
N GLN A 230 28.02 -11.91 9.73
CA GLN A 230 29.34 -11.34 9.47
C GLN A 230 30.38 -11.77 10.51
N GLU A 231 30.05 -11.69 11.80
CA GLU A 231 30.94 -12.12 12.89
C GLU A 231 31.33 -13.62 12.77
N LEU A 232 30.37 -14.48 12.40
CA LEU A 232 30.64 -15.91 12.16
C LEU A 232 31.57 -16.13 10.96
N ARG A 233 31.37 -15.39 9.86
CA ARG A 233 32.24 -15.47 8.67
C ARG A 233 33.66 -15.02 9.00
N GLU A 234 33.81 -13.92 9.72
CA GLU A 234 35.12 -13.45 10.17
C GLU A 234 35.82 -14.44 11.11
N ALA A 235 35.07 -15.11 11.99
CA ALA A 235 35.62 -16.13 12.87
C ALA A 235 36.11 -17.36 12.09
N ASP A 236 35.35 -17.81 11.09
CA ASP A 236 35.74 -18.92 10.22
C ASP A 236 36.98 -18.57 9.36
N GLU A 237 37.04 -17.34 8.83
CA GLU A 237 38.21 -16.83 8.11
C GLU A 237 39.46 -16.79 8.99
N LYS A 238 39.34 -16.29 10.23
CA LYS A 238 40.46 -16.29 11.20
C LYS A 238 40.90 -17.69 11.58
N ALA A 239 39.96 -18.63 11.78
CA ALA A 239 40.27 -20.02 12.07
C ALA A 239 41.03 -20.68 10.91
N LYS A 240 40.60 -20.46 9.67
CA LYS A 240 41.29 -20.95 8.47
C LYS A 240 42.70 -20.37 8.34
N ALA A 241 42.84 -19.04 8.50
CA ALA A 241 44.14 -18.38 8.47
C ALA A 241 45.09 -18.90 9.57
N PHE A 242 44.56 -19.17 10.76
CA PHE A 242 45.33 -19.74 11.86
C PHE A 242 45.79 -21.17 11.57
N ILE A 243 44.92 -22.01 11.00
CA ILE A 243 45.28 -23.37 10.57
C ILE A 243 46.35 -23.34 9.48
N GLU A 244 46.25 -22.43 8.51
CA GLU A 244 47.30 -22.25 7.48
C GLU A 244 48.62 -21.81 8.09
N PHE A 245 48.59 -20.84 9.01
CA PHE A 245 49.77 -20.41 9.75
C PHE A 245 50.43 -21.57 10.52
N LEU A 246 49.64 -22.38 11.24
CA LEU A 246 50.15 -23.55 11.95
C LEU A 246 50.74 -24.57 10.98
N ARG A 247 50.07 -24.85 9.86
CA ARG A 247 50.57 -25.76 8.83
C ARG A 247 51.92 -25.32 8.28
N ASP A 248 52.08 -24.04 8.00
CA ASP A 248 53.35 -23.48 7.52
C ASP A 248 54.44 -23.50 8.59
N ALA A 249 54.08 -23.25 9.86
CA ALA A 249 55.01 -23.36 10.97
C ALA A 249 55.48 -24.81 11.17
N PHE A 250 54.58 -25.79 11.13
CA PHE A 250 54.92 -27.22 11.21
C PHE A 250 55.80 -27.66 10.04
N LYS A 251 55.48 -27.26 8.81
CA LYS A 251 56.33 -27.55 7.64
C LYS A 251 57.75 -26.98 7.74
N LYS A 252 57.91 -25.81 8.37
CA LYS A 252 59.23 -25.22 8.60
C LYS A 252 59.99 -25.92 9.72
N ALA A 253 59.28 -26.45 10.72
CA ALA A 253 59.88 -27.17 11.84
C ALA A 253 60.28 -28.61 11.45
N ASP A 254 59.51 -29.27 10.58
CA ASP A 254 59.80 -30.59 10.02
C ASP A 254 60.78 -30.48 8.84
N ALA A 255 62.00 -30.02 9.10
CA ALA A 255 63.06 -29.95 8.10
C ALA A 255 63.62 -31.33 7.70
N ASP A 256 63.36 -32.36 8.51
CA ASP A 256 64.00 -33.67 8.45
C ASP A 256 63.04 -34.75 7.87
N GLY A 257 61.75 -34.43 7.73
CA GLY A 257 60.72 -35.27 7.11
C GLY A 257 60.34 -36.49 7.93
N ASN A 258 60.53 -36.47 9.25
CA ASN A 258 60.29 -37.61 10.12
C ASN A 258 58.85 -37.68 10.67
N GLY A 259 58.05 -36.63 10.46
CA GLY A 259 56.65 -36.55 10.88
C GLY A 259 56.48 -36.14 12.33
#